data_AF-A0A9P7YIY9-F1
#
_entry.id   AF-A0A9P7YIY9-F1
#
_cell.length_a   1.000
_cell.length_b   1.000
_cell.length_c   1.000
_cell.angle_alpha   90.00
_cell.angle_beta   90.00
_cell.angle_gamma   90.00
#
_symmetry.space_group_name_H-M   'P 1'
#
loop_
_entity.id
_entity.type
_entity.pdbx_description
1 polymer ?
#
loop_
_entity_poly.entity_id
_entity_poly.type
_entity_poly.pdbx_seq_one_letter_code
_entity_poly.pdbx_strand_id
1 'polypeptide(L)'
;MSSASTPSTPGPSSARKVSVKEQAHQPLTARQQDRQARNKDPFLTSDDSDSGADEGRYDAYGNDSYANIQARRNAAIMLDSPELVMMLAQSRGDSIPATRHRLTKIMCGFITQADIDAEEEEARKPVAGTGSGSGNGSGSGNVLGSANKKKR
;
A
#
# COMPACT_ATOMS: atom_id res chain seq x y z
N MET A 1 38.74 -41.26 -2.83
CA MET A 1 37.99 -42.16 -3.75
C MET A 1 36.52 -41.85 -3.50
N SER A 2 35.93 -40.91 -4.24
CA SER A 2 34.96 -41.13 -5.36
C SER A 2 33.63 -41.73 -4.82
N SER A 3 32.41 -41.23 -5.04
CA SER A 3 31.79 -40.48 -6.15
C SER A 3 30.42 -39.93 -5.68
N ALA A 4 30.03 -38.72 -6.10
CA ALA A 4 28.95 -38.41 -7.08
C ALA A 4 27.52 -38.22 -6.51
N SER A 5 27.01 -36.99 -6.66
CA SER A 5 25.58 -36.67 -6.71
C SER A 5 25.33 -35.72 -7.88
N THR A 6 24.29 -36.02 -8.65
CA THR A 6 23.97 -35.59 -10.01
C THR A 6 23.48 -34.14 -10.13
N PRO A 7 23.76 -33.42 -11.24
CA PRO A 7 23.05 -32.19 -11.59
C PRO A 7 21.68 -32.50 -12.23
N SER A 8 20.65 -31.79 -11.77
CA SER A 8 19.28 -31.81 -12.31
C SER A 8 19.17 -30.88 -13.52
N THR A 9 18.65 -31.41 -14.63
CA THR A 9 18.25 -30.70 -15.86
C THR A 9 16.97 -29.89 -15.69
N PRO A 10 16.89 -28.70 -16.31
CA PRO A 10 15.65 -28.21 -16.90
C PRO A 10 15.72 -28.27 -18.44
N GLY A 11 14.64 -28.79 -19.03
CA GLY A 11 14.43 -28.99 -20.46
C GLY A 11 14.15 -27.71 -21.27
N PRO A 12 13.74 -27.86 -22.54
CA PRO A 12 13.95 -26.87 -23.59
C PRO A 12 12.81 -25.84 -23.65
N SER A 13 13.10 -24.58 -23.30
CA SER A 13 12.23 -23.47 -23.69
C SER A 13 12.77 -22.80 -24.95
N SER A 14 12.10 -23.10 -26.06
CA SER A 14 11.95 -22.28 -27.25
C SER A 14 13.22 -21.54 -27.71
N ALA A 15 14.00 -22.20 -28.57
CA ALA A 15 15.06 -21.58 -29.33
C ALA A 15 14.47 -20.46 -30.21
N ARG A 16 14.41 -19.24 -29.67
CA ARG A 16 14.34 -18.04 -30.49
C ARG A 16 15.65 -18.03 -31.27
N LYS A 17 15.59 -18.38 -32.56
CA LYS A 17 16.72 -18.24 -33.49
C LYS A 17 17.07 -16.76 -33.57
N VAL A 18 17.89 -16.30 -32.62
CA VAL A 18 18.64 -15.06 -32.79
C VAL A 18 19.73 -15.43 -33.77
N SER A 19 19.64 -14.88 -34.97
CA SER A 19 20.69 -14.98 -35.98
C SER A 19 21.98 -14.42 -35.39
N VAL A 20 22.83 -15.30 -34.88
CA VAL A 20 24.19 -14.98 -34.45
C VAL A 20 24.94 -14.58 -35.71
N LYS A 21 25.03 -13.28 -35.98
CA LYS A 21 26.06 -12.75 -36.88
C LYS A 21 27.38 -12.95 -36.13
N GLU A 22 28.12 -13.98 -36.54
CA GLU A 22 29.51 -14.20 -36.13
C GLU A 22 30.31 -12.91 -36.37
N GLN A 23 30.57 -12.16 -35.32
CA GLN A 23 31.65 -11.18 -35.28
C GLN A 23 32.65 -11.67 -34.24
N ALA A 24 33.71 -12.31 -34.74
CA ALA A 24 34.82 -12.81 -33.96
C ALA A 24 35.53 -11.67 -33.19
N HIS A 25 35.63 -11.87 -31.86
CA HIS A 25 36.64 -11.37 -30.91
C HIS A 25 37.11 -9.91 -30.98
N GLN A 26 36.21 -8.96 -30.74
CA GLN A 26 36.59 -7.65 -30.18
C GLN A 26 36.10 -7.56 -28.72
N PRO A 27 36.93 -7.05 -27.77
CA PRO A 27 36.46 -6.85 -26.40
C PRO A 27 35.27 -5.87 -26.39
N LEU A 28 34.22 -6.22 -25.65
CA LEU A 28 33.01 -5.38 -25.52
C LEU A 28 33.39 -4.00 -25.01
N THR A 29 32.92 -2.95 -25.68
CA THR A 29 33.10 -1.57 -25.22
C THR A 29 32.38 -1.34 -23.89
N ALA A 30 32.83 -0.37 -23.08
CA ALA A 30 32.20 -0.06 -21.79
C ALA A 30 30.68 0.20 -21.89
N ARG A 31 30.24 0.81 -23.01
CA ARG A 31 28.82 1.04 -23.30
C ARG A 31 28.04 -0.25 -23.56
N GLN A 32 28.66 -1.24 -24.18
CA GLN A 32 28.07 -2.56 -24.42
C GLN A 32 28.01 -3.39 -23.14
N GLN A 33 29.03 -3.28 -22.29
CA GLN A 33 29.04 -3.91 -20.96
C GLN A 33 27.93 -3.35 -20.06
N ASP A 34 27.72 -2.03 -20.03
CA ASP A 34 26.61 -1.42 -19.27
C ASP A 34 25.24 -1.90 -19.78
N ARG A 35 25.09 -2.06 -21.10
CA ARG A 35 23.87 -2.64 -21.69
C ARG A 35 23.66 -4.07 -21.20
N GLN A 36 24.68 -4.91 -21.25
CA GLN A 36 24.61 -6.28 -20.77
C GLN A 36 24.31 -6.35 -19.27
N ALA A 37 24.93 -5.51 -18.44
CA ALA A 37 24.66 -5.42 -17.00
C ALA A 37 23.21 -5.02 -16.69
N ARG A 38 22.54 -4.37 -17.64
CA ARG A 38 21.12 -3.98 -17.58
C ARG A 38 20.20 -4.94 -18.35
N ASN A 39 20.69 -6.13 -18.73
CA ASN A 39 19.96 -7.11 -19.54
C ASN A 39 19.45 -6.58 -20.90
N LYS A 40 20.20 -5.66 -21.52
CA LYS A 40 19.95 -5.12 -22.86
C LYS A 40 20.94 -5.73 -23.85
N ASP A 41 20.52 -5.86 -25.11
CA ASP A 41 21.38 -6.39 -26.16
C ASP A 41 22.60 -5.45 -26.39
N PRO A 42 23.85 -5.97 -26.29
CA PRO A 42 25.06 -5.20 -26.52
C PRO A 42 25.27 -4.77 -27.98
N PHE A 43 24.62 -5.39 -28.97
CA PHE A 43 24.82 -5.08 -30.39
C PHE A 43 23.71 -4.25 -31.03
N LEU A 44 22.66 -3.88 -30.27
CA LEU A 44 21.63 -2.96 -30.77
C LEU A 44 22.20 -1.56 -30.97
N THR A 45 22.33 -1.16 -32.24
CA THR A 45 22.68 0.19 -32.67
C THR A 45 21.48 1.10 -32.44
N SER A 46 21.73 2.32 -31.97
CA SER A 46 20.74 3.31 -31.51
C SER A 46 19.74 3.81 -32.58
N ASP A 47 19.76 3.23 -33.78
CA ASP A 47 19.02 3.68 -34.97
C ASP A 47 17.78 2.81 -35.27
N ASP A 48 17.66 1.64 -34.62
CA ASP A 48 16.49 0.74 -34.71
C ASP A 48 15.58 0.90 -33.48
N SER A 49 15.50 2.13 -32.97
CA SER A 49 14.67 2.50 -31.83
C SER A 49 13.36 3.15 -32.29
N ASP A 50 12.76 2.66 -33.38
CA ASP A 50 11.34 2.88 -33.68
C ASP A 50 10.52 1.68 -33.17
N SER A 51 10.58 1.46 -31.86
CA SER A 51 9.77 0.45 -31.20
C SER A 51 8.89 1.15 -30.17
N GLY A 52 7.77 1.66 -30.67
CA GLY A 52 6.55 1.95 -29.93
C GLY A 52 6.69 3.07 -28.91
N ALA A 53 6.29 4.29 -29.28
CA ALA A 53 5.75 5.23 -28.31
C ALA A 53 4.53 4.57 -27.63
N ASP A 54 4.82 3.83 -26.56
CA ASP A 54 3.96 3.48 -25.43
C ASP A 54 2.49 3.16 -25.75
N GLU A 55 2.26 2.30 -26.72
CA GLU A 55 0.98 1.65 -26.91
C GLU A 55 0.97 0.36 -26.05
N GLY A 56 0.91 0.47 -24.72
CA GLY A 56 0.96 -0.76 -23.92
C GLY A 56 1.16 -0.76 -22.41
N ARG A 57 0.91 0.31 -21.67
CA ARG A 57 0.56 0.15 -20.26
C ARG A 57 -0.65 1.01 -19.96
N TYR A 58 -1.84 0.43 -20.09
CA TYR A 58 -2.96 0.83 -19.26
C TYR A 58 -2.50 0.65 -17.81
N ASP A 59 -1.80 1.64 -17.26
CA ASP A 59 -1.80 1.79 -15.83
C ASP A 59 -3.28 2.00 -15.50
N ALA A 60 -3.90 0.99 -14.88
CA ALA A 60 -5.28 1.09 -14.40
C ALA A 60 -5.48 2.31 -13.47
N TYR A 61 -4.36 2.92 -13.04
CA TYR A 61 -4.26 4.08 -12.17
C TYR A 61 -3.76 5.34 -12.90
N GLY A 62 -3.38 5.28 -14.19
CA GLY A 62 -3.03 6.44 -15.02
C GLY A 62 -2.08 7.45 -14.37
N ASN A 63 -2.51 8.72 -14.30
CA ASN A 63 -1.78 9.85 -13.71
C ASN A 63 -2.07 10.06 -12.20
N ASP A 64 -2.62 9.07 -11.49
CA ASP A 64 -2.94 9.26 -10.07
C ASP A 64 -1.70 9.45 -9.20
N SER A 65 -1.86 10.21 -8.12
CA SER A 65 -0.85 10.30 -7.07
C SER A 65 -0.60 8.93 -6.47
N TYR A 66 0.67 8.62 -6.16
CA TYR A 66 1.06 7.41 -5.44
C TYR A 66 0.19 7.14 -4.21
N ALA A 67 -0.20 8.20 -3.49
CA ALA A 67 -1.08 8.10 -2.34
C ALA A 67 -2.46 7.51 -2.70
N ASN A 68 -3.09 7.98 -3.78
CA ASN A 68 -4.36 7.45 -4.30
C ASN A 68 -4.22 6.01 -4.80
N ILE A 69 -3.07 5.66 -5.38
CA ILE A 69 -2.78 4.29 -5.82
C ILE A 69 -2.72 3.36 -4.60
N GLN A 70 -2.03 3.76 -3.53
CA GLN A 70 -1.95 2.96 -2.31
C GLN A 70 -3.29 2.88 -1.58
N ALA A 71 -4.06 3.97 -1.54
CA ALA A 71 -5.41 3.99 -0.99
C ALA A 71 -6.28 2.92 -1.68
N ARG A 72 -6.23 2.86 -3.01
CA ARG A 72 -6.98 1.89 -3.80
C ARG A 72 -6.54 0.45 -3.58
N ARG A 73 -5.21 0.21 -3.53
CA ARG A 73 -4.68 -1.12 -3.21
C ARG A 73 -5.09 -1.59 -1.82
N ASN A 74 -4.98 -0.72 -0.83
CA ASN A 74 -5.42 -1.01 0.54
C ASN A 74 -6.91 -1.31 0.58
N ALA A 75 -7.74 -0.50 -0.08
CA ALA A 75 -9.18 -0.75 -0.15
C ALA A 75 -9.52 -2.09 -0.80
N ALA A 76 -8.81 -2.49 -1.86
CA ALA A 76 -8.98 -3.79 -2.50
C ALA A 76 -8.64 -4.96 -1.56
N ILE A 77 -7.55 -4.86 -0.79
CA ILE A 77 -7.19 -5.86 0.23
C ILE A 77 -8.27 -5.96 1.30
N MET A 78 -8.80 -4.84 1.77
CA MET A 78 -9.87 -4.83 2.76
C MET A 78 -11.15 -5.46 2.23
N LEU A 79 -11.49 -5.22 0.96
CA LEU A 79 -12.68 -5.79 0.31
C LEU A 79 -12.60 -7.31 0.10
N ASP A 80 -11.39 -7.87 -0.05
CA ASP A 80 -11.19 -9.30 -0.27
C ASP A 80 -11.48 -10.15 0.99
N SER A 81 -11.25 -9.57 2.17
CA SER A 81 -11.47 -10.26 3.45
C SER A 81 -12.66 -9.68 4.23
N PRO A 82 -13.74 -10.45 4.47
CA PRO A 82 -14.91 -9.95 5.20
C PRO A 82 -14.59 -9.57 6.65
N GLU A 83 -13.60 -10.21 7.26
CA GLU A 83 -13.15 -9.92 8.64
C GLU A 83 -12.59 -8.49 8.77
N LEU A 84 -11.82 -8.02 7.79
CA LEU A 84 -11.30 -6.64 7.81
C LEU A 84 -12.42 -5.61 7.65
N VAL A 85 -13.41 -5.88 6.79
CA VAL A 85 -14.58 -5.00 6.62
C VAL A 85 -15.39 -4.93 7.91
N MET A 86 -15.61 -6.06 8.57
CA MET A 86 -16.37 -6.13 9.81
C MET A 86 -15.66 -5.41 10.96
N MET A 87 -14.36 -5.63 11.11
CA MET A 87 -13.53 -4.92 12.10
C MET A 87 -13.55 -3.40 11.87
N LEU A 88 -13.45 -2.95 10.61
CA LEU A 88 -13.52 -1.53 10.27
C LEU A 88 -14.90 -0.93 10.52
N ALA A 89 -15.98 -1.66 10.20
CA ALA A 89 -17.34 -1.21 10.46
C ALA A 89 -17.58 -1.00 11.97
N GLN A 90 -17.10 -1.92 12.79
CA GLN A 90 -17.19 -1.84 14.25
C GLN A 90 -16.41 -0.66 14.82
N SER A 91 -15.19 -0.41 14.34
CA SER A 91 -14.37 0.69 14.86
C SER A 91 -14.89 2.08 14.46
N ARG A 92 -15.56 2.19 13.30
CA ARG A 92 -16.16 3.44 12.81
C ARG A 92 -17.61 3.65 13.27
N GLY A 93 -18.29 2.62 13.76
CA GLY A 93 -19.72 2.67 14.08
C GLY A 93 -20.63 2.69 12.84
N ASP A 94 -20.14 2.22 11.70
CA ASP A 94 -20.88 2.14 10.44
C ASP A 94 -21.54 0.77 10.26
N SER A 95 -22.55 0.71 9.39
CA SER A 95 -23.08 -0.57 8.93
C SER A 95 -22.10 -1.23 7.95
N ILE A 96 -21.98 -2.57 7.99
CA ILE A 96 -21.15 -3.36 7.07
C ILE A 96 -21.35 -2.98 5.58
N PRO A 97 -22.59 -2.85 5.05
CA PRO A 97 -22.77 -2.43 3.65
C PRO A 97 -22.30 -0.99 3.39
N ALA A 98 -22.42 -0.07 4.36
CA ALA A 98 -21.92 1.29 4.23
C ALA A 98 -20.39 1.32 4.14
N THR A 99 -19.70 0.57 5.01
CA THR A 99 -18.23 0.44 4.99
C THR A 99 -17.75 -0.17 3.69
N ARG A 100 -18.39 -1.24 3.21
CA ARG A 100 -18.05 -1.87 1.92
C ARG A 100 -18.23 -0.88 0.78
N HIS A 101 -19.34 -0.16 0.74
CA HIS A 101 -19.61 0.85 -0.28
C HIS A 101 -18.57 1.98 -0.26
N ARG A 102 -18.15 2.45 0.92
CA ARG A 102 -17.05 3.42 1.08
C ARG A 102 -15.73 2.87 0.50
N LEU A 103 -15.35 1.64 0.85
CA LEU A 103 -14.13 1.02 0.33
C LEU A 103 -14.19 0.84 -1.18
N THR A 104 -15.33 0.45 -1.74
CA THR A 104 -15.54 0.39 -3.19
C THR A 104 -15.39 1.76 -3.84
N LYS A 105 -15.90 2.84 -3.22
CA LYS A 105 -15.70 4.20 -3.72
C LYS A 105 -14.22 4.60 -3.77
N ILE A 106 -13.46 4.25 -2.72
CA ILE A 106 -12.01 4.46 -2.68
C ILE A 106 -11.34 3.65 -3.81
N MET A 107 -11.61 2.35 -3.90
CA MET A 107 -11.05 1.43 -4.89
C MET A 107 -11.27 1.90 -6.35
N CYS A 108 -12.45 2.44 -6.65
CA CYS A 108 -12.79 2.97 -7.97
C CYS A 108 -12.24 4.39 -8.23
N GLY A 109 -11.66 5.05 -7.23
CA GLY A 109 -11.11 6.40 -7.36
C GLY A 109 -12.13 7.54 -7.26
N PHE A 110 -13.33 7.28 -6.71
CA PHE A 110 -14.32 8.34 -6.43
C PHE A 110 -13.99 9.13 -5.17
N ILE A 111 -13.18 8.57 -4.28
CA ILE A 111 -12.67 9.19 -3.05
C ILE A 111 -11.14 9.17 -3.15
N THR A 112 -10.53 10.34 -3.07
CA THR A 112 -9.07 10.51 -3.10
C THR A 112 -8.47 10.38 -1.70
N GLN A 113 -7.16 10.20 -1.59
CA GLN A 113 -6.49 10.19 -0.29
C GLN A 113 -6.72 11.49 0.48
N ALA A 114 -6.78 12.63 -0.21
CA ALA A 114 -7.08 13.91 0.43
C ALA A 114 -8.46 13.93 1.09
N ASP A 115 -9.46 13.31 0.48
CA ASP A 115 -10.81 13.18 1.05
C ASP A 115 -10.80 12.26 2.27
N ILE A 116 -10.03 11.15 2.21
CA ILE A 116 -9.87 10.22 3.34
C ILE A 116 -9.22 10.94 4.54
N ASP A 117 -8.15 11.68 4.29
CA ASP A 117 -7.41 12.41 5.31
C ASP A 117 -8.29 13.51 5.93
N ALA A 118 -9.10 14.21 5.12
CA ALA A 118 -10.06 15.20 5.59
C ALA A 118 -11.15 14.59 6.49
N GLU A 119 -11.70 13.42 6.13
CA GLU A 119 -12.68 12.71 6.96
C GLU A 119 -12.06 12.21 8.27
N GLU A 120 -10.81 11.73 8.25
CA GLU A 120 -10.11 11.33 9.47
C GLU A 120 -9.77 12.51 10.36
N GLU A 121 -9.43 13.67 9.79
CA GLU A 121 -9.21 14.89 10.55
C GLU A 121 -10.50 15.35 11.22
N GLU A 122 -11.64 15.31 10.53
CA GLU A 122 -12.94 15.63 11.11
C GLU A 122 -13.28 14.68 12.28
N ALA A 123 -13.04 13.38 12.13
CA ALA A 123 -13.25 12.40 13.19
C ALA A 123 -12.33 12.60 14.41
N ARG A 124 -11.16 13.23 14.24
CA ARG A 124 -10.21 13.53 15.33
C ARG A 124 -10.46 14.86 16.02
N LYS A 125 -11.33 15.73 15.49
CA LYS A 125 -11.64 17.00 16.16
C LYS A 125 -12.33 16.70 17.49
N PRO A 126 -11.76 17.14 18.63
CA PRO A 126 -12.42 16.96 19.91
C PRO A 126 -13.74 17.72 19.86
N VAL A 127 -14.85 17.02 20.10
CA VAL A 127 -16.13 17.67 20.35
C VAL A 127 -15.93 18.62 21.54
N ALA A 128 -15.92 19.92 21.27
CA ALA A 128 -15.97 20.92 22.32
C ALA A 128 -17.31 20.72 23.03
N GLY A 129 -17.26 20.04 24.17
CA GLY A 129 -18.44 19.72 24.97
C GLY A 129 -19.17 21.01 25.33
N THR A 130 -20.34 21.21 24.72
CA THR A 130 -21.40 22.01 25.32
C THR A 130 -21.93 21.22 26.51
N GLY A 131 -21.20 21.30 27.63
CA GLY A 131 -21.61 20.75 28.91
C GLY A 131 -22.69 21.64 29.53
N SER A 132 -23.94 21.48 29.09
CA SER A 132 -25.10 21.96 29.83
C SER A 132 -25.36 21.02 31.02
N GLY A 133 -24.47 21.06 32.02
CA GLY A 133 -24.65 20.40 33.30
C GLY A 133 -25.33 21.36 34.29
N SER A 134 -26.65 21.52 34.16
CA SER A 134 -27.47 22.14 35.20
C SER A 134 -27.59 21.16 36.36
N GLY A 135 -26.78 21.35 37.40
CA GLY A 135 -26.76 20.54 38.62
C GLY A 135 -26.93 21.42 39.84
N ASN A 136 -28.17 21.81 40.14
CA ASN A 136 -28.53 22.37 41.44
C ASN A 136 -28.44 21.26 42.51
N GLY A 137 -27.42 21.33 43.35
CA GLY A 137 -27.21 20.41 44.48
C GLY A 137 -26.99 21.17 45.77
N SER A 138 -28.06 21.79 46.27
CA SER A 138 -28.14 22.35 47.63
C SER A 138 -28.16 21.17 48.63
N GLY A 139 -27.23 21.14 49.59
CA GLY A 139 -27.13 20.02 50.53
C GLY A 139 -26.23 20.33 51.72
N SER A 140 -26.84 20.91 52.75
CA SER A 140 -26.28 21.28 54.05
C SER A 140 -25.64 20.13 54.85
N GLY A 141 -24.58 20.48 55.61
CA GLY A 141 -24.31 19.97 56.96
C GLY A 141 -23.63 18.60 57.11
N ASN A 142 -22.43 18.56 57.71
CA ASN A 142 -22.30 18.29 59.14
C ASN A 142 -20.85 18.41 59.64
N VAL A 143 -20.72 19.13 60.76
CA VAL A 143 -19.55 19.20 61.63
C VAL A 143 -19.64 18.06 62.65
N LEU A 144 -18.64 17.18 62.72
CA LEU A 144 -18.33 16.24 63.84
C LEU A 144 -17.02 15.52 63.42
N GLY A 145 -15.85 15.71 64.01
CA GLY A 145 -15.53 15.67 65.44
C GLY A 145 -15.12 14.25 65.82
N SER A 146 -13.82 13.93 65.89
CA SER A 146 -13.19 13.14 66.97
C SER A 146 -11.76 12.65 66.66
N ALA A 147 -10.92 12.75 67.70
CA ALA A 147 -9.55 12.30 67.84
C ALA A 147 -9.39 10.76 67.84
N ASN A 148 -8.20 10.22 67.51
CA ASN A 148 -7.28 9.58 68.47
C ASN A 148 -6.03 8.91 67.84
N LYS A 149 -4.89 9.14 68.49
CA LYS A 149 -3.78 8.22 68.86
C LYS A 149 -3.34 7.06 67.94
N LYS A 150 -2.03 7.07 67.62
CA LYS A 150 -1.03 5.99 67.89
C LYS A 150 0.38 6.58 67.70
N LYS A 151 1.22 6.80 68.74
CA LYS A 151 2.12 5.84 69.43
C LYS A 151 2.78 4.85 68.46
N ARG A 152 4.10 4.67 68.40
CA ARG A 152 5.29 5.17 69.10
C ARG A 152 6.46 4.87 68.17
#